data_AF-A0A383VHY7-F1
#
_entry.id   AF-A0A383VHY7-F1
#
_cell.length_a   1.000
_cell.length_b   1.000
_cell.length_c   1.000
_cell.angle_alpha   90.00
_cell.angle_beta   90.00
_cell.angle_gamma   90.00
#
_symmetry.space_group_name_H-M   'P 1'
#
loop_
_entity.id
_entity.type
_entity.pdbx_description
1 polymer ?
#
loop_
_entity_poly.entity_id
_entity_poly.type
_entity_poly.pdbx_seq_one_letter_code
_entity_poly.pdbx_strand_id
1 'polypeptide(L)'
;MAKPWRPDMNDVDRLSKGDGAKKRGTGNYNIPHRLNSDERPVYEAAKKKGYLQVRGTGYRRGAGGRKGNPLPNVYRQWCDAKATACIVIEQDMTGASGDVVVVDLAPLRATDLSAAVQLCGRLAAAAGARQVPLQERSLDAVPFNILPVELPVAPQQMLYPDSAGAAAATAATPEQLQSAEMAVLQQADVVRQLKAGGMGNSSPEVQQQVQELLRLKANLQQLLEAAAQQDGGSSSSSGSSSTTVEIDGKAVSEFESEAVDEASAGSSSSSSSSSSSSSSSSSSSSSSSSSSSSSSSRRQQALDEDHPFATSAIWQLPMLPLFFEADRTTAKVLAKTLCTELAAAGVAVSR
;
A
#
# COMPACT_ATOMS: atom_id res chain seq x y z
N MET A 1 25.43 -17.51 2.33
CA MET A 1 24.16 -16.79 2.13
C MET A 1 23.54 -16.64 3.50
N ALA A 2 23.30 -15.41 3.97
CA ALA A 2 22.63 -15.25 5.25
C ALA A 2 21.19 -15.73 5.13
N LYS A 3 20.81 -16.69 5.97
CA LYS A 3 19.42 -17.06 6.15
C LYS A 3 18.71 -15.87 6.79
N PRO A 4 17.62 -15.35 6.20
CA PRO A 4 16.91 -14.22 6.80
C PRO A 4 16.45 -14.57 8.21
N TRP A 5 16.72 -13.67 9.15
CA TRP A 5 16.18 -13.77 10.49
C TRP A 5 14.65 -13.71 10.43
N ARG A 6 13.99 -14.67 11.07
CA ARG A 6 12.53 -14.71 11.20
C ARG A 6 12.17 -14.98 12.66
N PRO A 7 11.06 -14.42 13.17
CA PRO A 7 10.59 -14.74 14.51
C PRO A 7 10.07 -16.18 14.57
N ASP A 8 10.19 -16.81 15.74
CA ASP A 8 9.56 -18.11 16.00
C ASP A 8 8.04 -17.95 16.11
N MET A 9 7.29 -18.96 15.65
CA MET A 9 5.83 -18.93 15.69
C MET A 9 5.28 -18.78 17.11
N ASN A 10 5.93 -19.42 18.09
CA ASN A 10 5.52 -19.33 19.49
C ASN A 10 5.76 -17.94 20.06
N ASP A 11 6.81 -17.25 19.61
CA ASP A 11 7.08 -15.87 20.03
C ASP A 11 6.01 -14.91 19.48
N VAL A 12 5.59 -15.09 18.23
CA VAL A 12 4.49 -14.32 17.65
C VAL A 12 3.18 -14.56 18.41
N ASP A 13 2.84 -15.82 18.70
CA ASP A 13 1.63 -16.15 19.46
C ASP A 13 1.70 -15.63 20.92
N ARG A 14 2.86 -15.59 21.56
CA ARG A 14 3.07 -14.94 22.87
C ARG A 14 2.83 -13.44 22.80
N LEU A 15 3.46 -12.75 21.83
CA LEU A 15 3.25 -11.31 21.61
C LEU A 15 1.78 -10.98 21.38
N SER A 16 1.08 -11.83 20.63
CA SER A 16 -0.34 -11.66 20.37
C SER A 16 -1.18 -11.68 21.65
N LYS A 17 -0.76 -12.38 22.71
CA LYS A 17 -1.42 -12.45 24.02
C LYS A 17 -1.01 -11.30 24.96
N GLY A 18 0.02 -10.55 24.60
CA GLY A 18 0.64 -9.54 25.45
C GLY A 18 1.79 -10.08 26.29
N ASP A 19 2.19 -11.33 26.08
CA ASP A 19 3.36 -11.92 26.72
C ASP A 19 4.62 -11.49 25.98
N GLY A 20 5.74 -11.37 26.71
CA GLY A 20 7.04 -11.14 26.09
C GLY A 20 7.48 -12.32 25.21
N ALA A 21 7.98 -12.03 24.02
CA ALA A 21 8.72 -12.99 23.19
C ALA A 21 9.97 -13.48 23.91
N LYS A 22 10.39 -14.72 23.67
CA LYS A 22 11.64 -15.27 24.20
C LYS A 22 12.84 -14.62 23.51
N LYS A 23 12.76 -14.45 22.19
CA LYS A 23 13.82 -13.79 21.41
C LYS A 23 13.64 -12.28 21.45
N ARG A 24 14.69 -11.56 21.85
CA ARG A 24 14.73 -10.09 21.83
C ARG A 24 14.61 -9.61 20.38
N GLY A 25 13.87 -8.51 20.17
CA GLY A 25 13.66 -7.89 18.85
C GLY A 25 12.41 -8.38 18.10
N THR A 26 11.80 -9.49 18.52
CA THR A 26 10.56 -10.01 17.89
C THR A 26 9.39 -9.03 17.99
N GLY A 27 9.25 -8.33 19.11
CA GLY A 27 8.24 -7.29 19.32
C GLY A 27 8.85 -5.95 19.70
N ASN A 28 8.08 -4.88 19.51
CA ASN A 28 8.42 -3.53 19.95
C ASN A 28 7.31 -2.98 20.85
N TYR A 29 7.66 -2.21 21.88
CA TYR A 29 6.67 -1.59 22.76
C TYR A 29 5.80 -0.54 22.04
N ASN A 30 6.40 0.19 21.10
CA ASN A 30 5.76 1.25 20.31
C ASN A 30 4.88 0.71 19.18
N ILE A 31 5.00 -0.59 18.85
CA ILE A 31 4.13 -1.26 17.87
C ILE A 31 3.17 -2.17 18.65
N PRO A 32 1.85 -1.95 18.57
CA PRO A 32 0.93 -2.79 19.31
C PRO A 32 0.83 -4.17 18.64
N HIS A 33 0.93 -5.22 19.45
CA HIS A 33 0.76 -6.63 19.01
C HIS A 33 -0.32 -7.38 19.79
N ARG A 34 -0.71 -6.88 20.97
CA ARG A 34 -1.65 -7.55 21.87
C ARG A 34 -3.08 -7.49 21.32
N LEU A 35 -3.67 -8.65 21.10
CA LEU A 35 -5.06 -8.80 20.66
C LEU A 35 -6.02 -8.82 21.85
N ASN A 36 -7.20 -8.25 21.66
CA ASN A 36 -8.31 -8.37 22.60
C ASN A 36 -9.12 -9.67 22.36
N SER A 37 -10.23 -9.84 23.08
CA SER A 37 -11.13 -11.00 22.94
C SER A 37 -11.72 -11.12 21.53
N ASP A 38 -12.02 -10.00 20.89
CA ASP A 38 -12.82 -9.95 19.66
C ASP A 38 -11.95 -10.22 18.42
N GLU A 39 -10.68 -9.81 18.46
CA GLU A 39 -9.73 -10.02 17.37
C GLU A 39 -9.07 -11.39 17.42
N ARG A 40 -8.98 -12.01 18.60
CA ARG A 40 -8.42 -13.36 18.75
C ARG A 40 -9.05 -14.36 17.77
N PRO A 41 -10.40 -14.53 17.72
CA PRO A 41 -11.00 -15.46 16.78
C PRO A 41 -10.73 -15.08 15.32
N VAL A 42 -10.65 -13.79 15.00
CA VAL A 42 -10.33 -13.30 13.65
C VAL A 42 -8.90 -13.69 13.27
N TYR A 43 -7.93 -13.51 14.18
CA TYR A 43 -6.53 -13.92 13.99
C TYR A 43 -6.40 -15.44 13.79
N GLU A 44 -7.04 -16.24 14.65
CA GLU A 44 -7.02 -17.71 14.52
C GLU A 44 -7.68 -18.18 13.22
N ALA A 45 -8.75 -17.54 12.79
CA ALA A 45 -9.37 -17.80 11.49
C ALA A 45 -8.44 -17.40 10.33
N ALA A 46 -7.74 -16.27 10.43
CA ALA A 46 -6.80 -15.81 9.42
C ALA A 46 -5.61 -16.77 9.24
N LYS A 47 -5.09 -17.33 10.34
CA LYS A 47 -4.04 -18.36 10.28
C LYS A 47 -4.47 -19.60 9.48
N LYS A 48 -5.74 -19.99 9.59
CA LYS A 48 -6.32 -21.13 8.86
C LYS A 48 -6.62 -20.80 7.39
N LYS A 49 -7.16 -19.60 7.13
CA LYS A 49 -7.56 -19.15 5.79
C LYS A 49 -6.37 -18.72 4.92
N GLY A 50 -5.29 -18.26 5.53
CA GLY A 50 -4.13 -17.70 4.84
C GLY A 50 -4.30 -16.24 4.41
N TYR A 51 -5.38 -15.57 4.81
CA TYR A 51 -5.58 -14.13 4.68
C TYR A 51 -6.41 -13.59 5.85
N LEU A 52 -6.22 -12.31 6.17
CA LEU A 52 -6.91 -11.60 7.23
C LEU A 52 -8.09 -10.79 6.67
N GLN A 53 -9.19 -10.68 7.41
CA GLN A 53 -10.31 -9.79 7.10
C GLN A 53 -10.48 -8.82 8.27
N VAL A 54 -10.48 -7.51 7.98
CA VAL A 54 -10.67 -6.45 8.97
C VAL A 54 -11.72 -5.46 8.49
N ARG A 55 -12.39 -4.80 9.43
CA ARG A 55 -13.28 -3.68 9.15
C ARG A 55 -12.46 -2.40 9.01
N GLY A 56 -12.60 -1.68 7.89
CA GLY A 56 -11.69 -0.58 7.55
C GLY A 56 -10.22 -1.05 7.58
N THR A 57 -9.34 -0.25 8.17
CA THR A 57 -7.90 -0.59 8.33
C THR A 57 -7.60 -1.47 9.54
N GLY A 58 -8.61 -1.83 10.35
CA GLY A 58 -8.41 -2.52 11.62
C GLY A 58 -7.81 -1.63 12.74
N TYR A 59 -7.88 -0.30 12.58
CA TYR A 59 -7.37 0.65 13.56
C TYR A 59 -8.23 0.71 14.84
N ARG A 60 -7.58 0.62 16.00
CA ARG A 60 -8.18 0.85 17.32
C ARG A 60 -7.96 2.28 17.79
N ARG A 61 -9.05 2.96 18.16
CA ARG A 61 -9.02 4.34 18.65
C ARG A 61 -8.55 4.51 20.11
N GLY A 62 -8.52 3.43 20.91
CA GLY A 62 -7.93 3.44 22.26
C GLY A 62 -8.88 3.08 23.41
N ALA A 63 -10.17 2.84 23.16
CA ALA A 63 -11.07 2.31 24.19
C ALA A 63 -10.70 0.84 24.50
N GLY A 64 -10.06 0.60 25.65
CA GLY A 64 -9.73 -0.75 26.15
C GLY A 64 -8.38 -1.33 25.72
N GLY A 65 -7.45 -0.54 25.17
CA GLY A 65 -6.12 -1.04 24.79
C GLY A 65 -5.20 -0.01 24.14
N ARG A 66 -4.04 -0.46 23.65
CA ARG A 66 -3.11 0.41 22.89
C ARG A 66 -3.72 0.81 21.55
N LYS A 67 -3.60 2.09 21.21
CA LYS A 67 -3.96 2.66 19.89
C LYS A 67 -3.15 2.00 18.78
N GLY A 68 -3.73 1.87 17.58
CA GLY A 68 -3.06 1.31 16.39
C GLY A 68 -3.76 0.07 15.83
N ASN A 69 -3.04 -0.80 15.12
CA ASN A 69 -3.57 -1.88 14.29
C ASN A 69 -2.98 -3.23 14.71
N PRO A 70 -3.30 -3.76 15.90
CA PRO A 70 -2.48 -4.81 16.49
C PRO A 70 -2.76 -6.16 15.82
N LEU A 71 -4.00 -6.35 15.34
CA LEU A 71 -4.42 -7.51 14.56
C LEU A 71 -3.66 -7.62 13.23
N PRO A 72 -3.67 -6.61 12.33
CA PRO A 72 -2.80 -6.63 11.15
C PRO A 72 -1.30 -6.77 11.47
N ASN A 73 -0.79 -6.09 12.51
CA ASN A 73 0.63 -6.15 12.86
C ASN A 73 1.08 -7.56 13.24
N VAL A 74 0.33 -8.23 14.13
CA VAL A 74 0.69 -9.59 14.57
C VAL A 74 0.46 -10.61 13.46
N TYR A 75 -0.54 -10.39 12.59
CA TYR A 75 -0.75 -11.21 11.42
C TYR A 75 0.41 -11.09 10.41
N ARG A 76 0.90 -9.87 10.19
CA ARG A 76 2.11 -9.62 9.37
C ARG A 76 3.34 -10.33 9.95
N GLN A 77 3.52 -10.32 11.28
CA GLN A 77 4.58 -11.09 11.95
C GLN A 77 4.44 -12.59 11.77
N TRP A 78 3.21 -13.11 11.86
CA TRP A 78 2.93 -14.52 11.62
C TRP A 78 3.25 -14.93 10.18
N CYS A 79 2.90 -14.10 9.20
CA CYS A 79 3.27 -14.28 7.79
C CYS A 79 4.80 -14.28 7.60
N ASP A 80 5.52 -13.38 8.26
CA ASP A 80 7.00 -13.35 8.23
C ASP A 80 7.62 -14.60 8.86
N ALA A 81 7.10 -15.07 9.98
CA ALA A 81 7.51 -16.35 10.58
C ALA A 81 7.27 -17.54 9.62
N LYS A 82 6.23 -17.48 8.79
CA LYS A 82 5.92 -18.52 7.80
C LYS A 82 6.67 -18.40 6.48
N ALA A 83 7.31 -17.25 6.21
CA ALA A 83 7.84 -16.88 4.90
C ALA A 83 6.76 -16.83 3.80
N THR A 84 5.59 -16.28 4.12
CA THR A 84 4.46 -16.13 3.19
C THR A 84 4.04 -14.68 3.09
N ALA A 85 3.53 -14.23 1.94
CA ALA A 85 2.97 -12.89 1.79
C ALA A 85 1.87 -12.61 2.85
N CYS A 86 1.74 -11.35 3.25
CA CYS A 86 0.68 -10.92 4.15
C CYS A 86 -0.50 -10.37 3.33
N ILE A 87 -1.63 -11.06 3.35
CA ILE A 87 -2.83 -10.68 2.59
C ILE A 87 -3.90 -10.23 3.57
N VAL A 88 -4.38 -9.00 3.41
CA VAL A 88 -5.41 -8.39 4.27
C VAL A 88 -6.53 -7.86 3.39
N ILE A 89 -7.78 -8.21 3.71
CA ILE A 89 -8.97 -7.60 3.13
C ILE A 89 -9.47 -6.54 4.10
N GLU A 90 -9.44 -5.30 3.65
CA GLU A 90 -10.08 -4.18 4.31
C GLU A 90 -11.51 -4.06 3.82
N GLN A 91 -12.44 -4.35 4.71
CA GLN A 91 -13.86 -4.30 4.40
C GLN A 91 -14.35 -2.87 4.51
N ASP A 92 -14.93 -2.37 3.42
CA ASP A 92 -15.63 -1.10 3.46
C ASP A 92 -16.85 -1.21 4.38
N MET A 93 -17.01 -0.19 5.23
CA MET A 93 -18.09 -0.05 6.19
C MET A 93 -19.33 0.57 5.57
N THR A 94 -19.16 1.34 4.50
CA THR A 94 -20.25 2.03 3.81
C THR A 94 -20.87 1.16 2.72
N GLY A 95 -20.11 0.21 2.18
CA GLY A 95 -20.51 -0.63 1.05
C GLY A 95 -20.49 0.11 -0.29
N ALA A 96 -19.97 1.34 -0.33
CA ALA A 96 -20.00 2.21 -1.50
C ALA A 96 -18.76 2.03 -2.40
N SER A 97 -17.58 1.80 -1.82
CA SER A 97 -16.30 1.79 -2.55
C SER A 97 -15.75 0.40 -2.87
N GLY A 98 -16.42 -0.66 -2.40
CA GLY A 98 -15.89 -2.03 -2.45
C GLY A 98 -14.84 -2.28 -1.37
N ASP A 99 -14.44 -3.55 -1.23
CA ASP A 99 -13.41 -3.97 -0.30
C ASP A 99 -12.03 -3.82 -0.97
N VAL A 100 -10.99 -3.56 -0.17
CA VAL A 100 -9.60 -3.47 -0.67
C VAL A 100 -8.78 -4.66 -0.20
N VAL A 101 -8.18 -5.38 -1.15
CA VAL A 101 -7.19 -6.43 -0.88
C VAL A 101 -5.81 -5.81 -0.89
N VAL A 102 -5.17 -5.80 0.28
CA VAL A 102 -3.79 -5.37 0.50
C VAL A 102 -2.89 -6.60 0.52
N VAL A 103 -1.91 -6.65 -0.38
CA VAL A 103 -0.90 -7.73 -0.44
C VAL A 103 0.46 -7.14 -0.12
N ASP A 104 0.96 -7.39 1.09
CA ASP A 104 2.32 -7.01 1.47
C ASP A 104 3.30 -8.16 1.21
N LEU A 105 4.29 -7.89 0.37
CA LEU A 105 5.31 -8.85 -0.06
C LEU A 105 6.57 -8.81 0.81
N ALA A 106 6.72 -7.84 1.73
CA ALA A 106 7.88 -7.75 2.61
C ALA A 106 8.18 -9.03 3.43
N PRO A 107 7.18 -9.78 3.94
CA PRO A 107 7.40 -11.07 4.62
C PRO A 107 8.13 -12.13 3.79
N LEU A 108 8.15 -12.01 2.46
CA LEU A 108 8.90 -12.93 1.60
C LEU A 108 10.41 -12.74 1.76
N ARG A 109 10.87 -11.54 2.15
CA ARG A 109 12.29 -11.19 2.32
C ARG A 109 13.15 -11.47 1.08
N ALA A 110 12.62 -11.16 -0.09
CA ALA A 110 13.32 -11.29 -1.37
C ALA A 110 13.76 -9.92 -1.91
N THR A 111 14.90 -9.88 -2.61
CA THR A 111 15.40 -8.68 -3.30
C THR A 111 14.66 -8.41 -4.60
N ASP A 112 14.29 -9.48 -5.32
CA ASP A 112 13.51 -9.43 -6.54
C ASP A 112 12.10 -9.99 -6.30
N LEU A 113 11.11 -9.10 -6.40
CA LEU A 113 9.70 -9.43 -6.23
C LEU A 113 8.92 -9.37 -7.56
N SER A 114 9.59 -9.14 -8.69
CA SER A 114 8.96 -8.95 -10.00
C SER A 114 7.95 -10.05 -10.35
N ALA A 115 8.33 -11.32 -10.18
CA ALA A 115 7.45 -12.45 -10.46
C ALA A 115 6.24 -12.52 -9.52
N ALA A 116 6.42 -12.16 -8.24
CA ALA A 116 5.32 -12.12 -7.28
C ALA A 116 4.34 -11.00 -7.64
N VAL A 117 4.85 -9.82 -7.99
CA VAL A 117 4.06 -8.66 -8.43
C VAL A 117 3.27 -8.99 -9.70
N GLN A 118 3.93 -9.57 -10.72
CA GLN A 118 3.28 -9.99 -11.96
C GLN A 118 2.21 -11.07 -11.72
N LEU A 119 2.47 -12.04 -10.84
CA LEU A 119 1.50 -13.04 -10.46
C LEU A 119 0.28 -12.41 -9.80
N CYS A 120 0.47 -11.51 -8.83
CA CYS A 120 -0.61 -10.79 -8.16
C CYS A 120 -1.46 -9.99 -9.16
N GLY A 121 -0.83 -9.22 -10.04
CA GLY A 121 -1.53 -8.42 -11.06
C GLY A 121 -2.36 -9.28 -12.02
N ARG A 122 -1.80 -10.40 -12.50
CA ARG A 122 -2.53 -11.34 -13.37
C ARG A 122 -3.72 -11.98 -12.66
N LEU A 123 -3.57 -12.39 -11.40
CA LEU A 123 -4.66 -13.00 -10.63
C LEU A 123 -5.75 -11.98 -10.29
N ALA A 124 -5.38 -10.73 -9.99
CA ALA A 124 -6.33 -9.64 -9.78
C ALA A 124 -7.13 -9.34 -11.05
N ALA A 125 -6.46 -9.22 -12.19
CA ALA A 125 -7.12 -9.01 -13.49
C ALA A 125 -8.07 -10.16 -13.84
N ALA A 126 -7.66 -11.41 -13.62
CA ALA A 126 -8.50 -12.59 -13.85
C ALA A 126 -9.73 -12.64 -12.92
N ALA A 127 -9.62 -12.08 -11.72
CA ALA A 127 -10.74 -11.95 -10.78
C ALA A 127 -11.64 -10.73 -11.08
N GLY A 128 -11.24 -9.83 -11.98
CA GLY A 128 -11.95 -8.56 -12.22
C GLY A 128 -11.71 -7.50 -11.15
N ALA A 129 -10.64 -7.63 -10.35
CA ALA A 129 -10.25 -6.62 -9.37
C ALA A 129 -9.42 -5.51 -10.02
N ARG A 130 -9.69 -4.25 -9.68
CA ARG A 130 -8.90 -3.10 -10.14
C ARG A 130 -7.65 -2.96 -9.29
N GLN A 131 -6.48 -2.94 -9.91
CA GLN A 131 -5.25 -2.57 -9.22
C GLN A 131 -5.26 -1.07 -8.92
N VAL A 132 -5.00 -0.70 -7.67
CA VAL A 132 -4.94 0.69 -7.21
C VAL A 132 -3.46 1.12 -7.14
N PRO A 133 -3.06 2.16 -7.87
CA PRO A 133 -1.68 2.65 -7.84
C PRO A 133 -1.36 3.35 -6.52
N LEU A 134 -0.07 3.37 -6.13
CA LEU A 134 0.39 3.98 -4.88
C LEU A 134 0.12 5.50 -4.80
N GLN A 135 -0.06 6.15 -5.95
CA GLN A 135 -0.41 7.57 -6.05
C GLN A 135 -1.85 7.83 -5.59
N GLU A 136 -2.78 6.90 -5.88
CA GLU A 136 -4.17 7.00 -5.42
C GLU A 136 -4.31 6.59 -3.95
N ARG A 137 -3.44 5.69 -3.48
CA ARG A 137 -3.46 5.19 -2.11
C ARG A 137 -2.07 5.21 -1.48
N SER A 138 -1.85 6.20 -0.61
CA SER A 138 -0.56 6.41 0.04
C SER A 138 -0.17 5.25 0.98
N LEU A 139 1.14 5.14 1.23
CA LEU A 139 1.68 4.17 2.18
C LEU A 139 1.24 4.43 3.62
N ASP A 140 0.72 5.62 3.94
CA ASP A 140 0.18 5.94 5.26
C ASP A 140 -1.22 5.34 5.48
N ALA A 141 -1.91 4.98 4.40
CA ALA A 141 -3.27 4.44 4.42
C ALA A 141 -3.30 2.91 4.60
N VAL A 142 -2.19 2.27 4.97
CA VAL A 142 -2.09 0.81 5.17
C VAL A 142 -2.68 0.36 6.53
N PRO A 143 -3.00 -0.94 6.68
CA PRO A 143 -3.49 -1.46 7.95
C PRO A 143 -2.36 -1.76 8.96
N PHE A 144 -1.11 -1.37 8.71
CA PHE A 144 0.04 -1.76 9.53
C PHE A 144 0.68 -0.57 10.24
N ASN A 145 1.15 -0.75 11.48
CA ASN A 145 2.04 0.19 12.14
C ASN A 145 3.48 -0.31 11.96
N ILE A 146 4.31 0.50 11.31
CA ILE A 146 5.72 0.19 11.04
C ILE A 146 6.60 1.32 11.56
N LEU A 147 7.84 0.98 11.90
CA LEU A 147 8.91 1.94 12.19
C LEU A 147 10.05 1.62 11.22
N PRO A 148 9.92 2.02 9.94
CA PRO A 148 10.81 1.56 8.91
C PRO A 148 12.24 2.04 9.19
N VAL A 149 13.19 1.10 9.09
CA VAL A 149 14.61 1.42 8.97
C VAL A 149 14.85 1.84 7.52
N GLU A 150 15.74 2.82 7.33
CA GLU A 150 16.15 3.24 5.99
C GLU A 150 16.76 2.05 5.25
N LEU A 151 16.18 1.74 4.08
CA LEU A 151 16.72 0.73 3.18
C LEU A 151 17.71 1.41 2.21
N PRO A 152 18.72 0.68 1.72
CA PRO A 152 19.61 1.18 0.68
C PRO A 152 18.89 1.42 -0.66
N VAL A 153 17.71 0.81 -0.84
CA VAL A 153 16.89 0.86 -2.06
C VAL A 153 15.47 1.25 -1.67
N ALA A 154 14.86 2.16 -2.44
CA ALA A 154 13.49 2.58 -2.18
C ALA A 154 12.50 1.40 -2.37
N PRO A 155 11.47 1.26 -1.52
CA PRO A 155 10.47 0.19 -1.62
C PRO A 155 9.84 0.06 -3.02
N GLN A 156 9.63 1.18 -3.71
CA GLN A 156 9.10 1.20 -5.07
C GLN A 156 10.03 0.53 -6.09
N GLN A 157 11.34 0.75 -5.97
CA GLN A 157 12.34 0.13 -6.86
C GLN A 157 12.39 -1.39 -6.67
N MET A 158 12.10 -1.89 -5.47
CA MET A 158 12.02 -3.34 -5.22
C MET A 158 10.77 -3.99 -5.84
N LEU A 159 9.64 -3.29 -5.83
CA LEU A 159 8.40 -3.78 -6.44
C LEU A 159 8.46 -3.72 -7.98
N TYR A 160 9.11 -2.70 -8.51
CA TYR A 160 9.17 -2.41 -9.94
C TYR A 160 10.62 -2.08 -10.34
N PRO A 161 11.50 -3.09 -10.42
CA PRO A 161 12.91 -2.86 -10.76
C PRO A 161 13.06 -2.21 -12.14
N ASP A 162 12.18 -2.56 -13.09
CA ASP A 162 12.19 -1.98 -14.43
C ASP A 162 11.62 -0.56 -14.47
N SER A 163 10.80 -0.16 -13.49
CA SER A 163 10.34 1.23 -13.40
C SER A 163 11.43 2.15 -12.88
N ALA A 164 12.53 1.65 -12.30
CA ALA A 164 13.67 2.50 -11.96
C ALA A 164 14.29 3.17 -13.21
N GLY A 165 14.14 2.56 -14.39
CA GLY A 165 14.52 3.16 -15.66
C GLY A 165 13.52 4.18 -16.23
N ALA A 166 12.26 4.15 -15.77
CA ALA A 166 11.20 5.08 -16.20
C ALA A 166 10.86 6.17 -15.15
N ALA A 167 11.23 5.93 -13.88
CA ALA A 167 11.06 6.80 -12.72
C ALA A 167 12.39 7.33 -12.18
N ALA A 168 13.50 7.15 -12.90
CA ALA A 168 14.27 8.35 -13.19
C ALA A 168 13.27 9.25 -13.92
N ALA A 169 12.59 10.14 -13.18
CA ALA A 169 12.21 11.41 -13.74
C ALA A 169 13.50 11.90 -14.38
N THR A 170 13.65 11.68 -15.69
CA THR A 170 14.72 12.28 -16.45
C THR A 170 14.64 13.72 -16.02
N ALA A 171 15.68 14.15 -15.30
CA ALA A 171 15.89 15.53 -14.94
C ALA A 171 15.28 16.37 -16.03
N ALA A 172 14.32 17.24 -15.70
CA ALA A 172 13.78 18.15 -16.70
C ALA A 172 15.00 18.85 -17.30
N THR A 173 15.36 18.44 -18.50
CA THR A 173 16.62 18.88 -19.10
C THR A 173 16.49 20.38 -19.31
N PRO A 174 17.59 21.15 -19.28
CA PRO A 174 17.53 22.57 -19.60
C PRO A 174 16.80 22.83 -20.93
N GLU A 175 16.95 21.92 -21.91
CA GLU A 175 16.22 21.95 -23.18
C GLU A 175 14.70 21.76 -23.03
N GLN A 176 14.26 20.83 -22.17
CA GLN A 176 12.83 20.62 -21.90
C GLN A 176 12.19 21.83 -21.19
N LEU A 177 12.90 22.44 -20.24
CA LEU A 177 12.45 23.67 -19.58
C LEU A 177 12.33 24.81 -20.59
N GLN A 178 13.37 25.04 -21.38
CA GLN A 178 13.38 26.08 -22.41
C GLN A 178 12.27 25.86 -23.46
N SER A 179 12.05 24.60 -23.88
CA SER A 179 10.97 24.26 -24.81
C SER A 179 9.59 24.52 -24.20
N ALA A 180 9.39 24.22 -22.92
CA ALA A 180 8.13 24.48 -22.23
C ALA A 180 7.87 25.98 -22.04
N GLU A 181 8.90 26.76 -21.71
CA GLU A 181 8.82 28.23 -21.63
C GLU A 181 8.43 28.84 -22.99
N MET A 182 9.09 28.40 -24.06
CA MET A 182 8.78 28.85 -25.42
C MET A 182 7.34 28.51 -25.83
N ALA A 183 6.84 27.32 -25.46
CA ALA A 183 5.46 26.93 -25.73
C ALA A 183 4.45 27.82 -24.99
N VAL A 184 4.73 28.17 -23.71
CA VAL A 184 3.88 29.10 -22.95
C VAL A 184 3.87 30.49 -23.58
N LEU A 185 5.03 30.99 -24.02
CA LEU A 185 5.13 32.29 -24.69
C LEU A 185 4.37 32.33 -26.01
N GLN A 186 4.57 31.33 -26.87
CA GLN A 186 3.87 31.21 -28.15
C GLN A 186 2.35 31.17 -27.95
N GLN A 187 1.89 30.37 -26.99
CA GLN A 187 0.46 30.27 -26.70
C GLN A 187 -0.12 31.57 -26.13
N ALA A 188 0.65 32.30 -25.32
CA ALA A 188 0.25 33.61 -24.83
C ALA A 188 0.15 34.66 -25.96
N ASP A 189 0.98 34.56 -27.00
CA ASP A 189 0.88 35.41 -28.19
C ASP A 189 -0.39 35.15 -28.99
N VAL A 190 -0.77 33.87 -29.17
CA VAL A 190 -2.04 33.50 -29.82
C VAL A 190 -3.22 34.13 -29.10
N VAL A 191 -3.28 34.02 -27.76
CA VAL A 191 -4.35 34.64 -26.97
C VAL A 191 -4.36 36.18 -27.12
N ARG A 192 -3.18 36.82 -27.17
CA ARG A 192 -3.08 38.27 -27.38
C ARG A 192 -3.54 38.69 -28.77
N GLN A 193 -3.19 37.95 -29.81
CA GLN A 193 -3.61 38.22 -31.19
C GLN A 193 -5.12 38.11 -31.35
N LEU A 194 -5.74 37.07 -30.79
CA LEU A 194 -7.21 36.92 -30.80
C LEU A 194 -7.90 38.11 -30.12
N LYS A 195 -7.38 38.57 -28.97
CA LYS A 195 -7.92 39.74 -28.27
C LYS A 195 -7.70 41.04 -29.06
N ALA A 196 -6.55 41.21 -29.70
CA ALA A 196 -6.27 42.36 -30.56
C ALA A 196 -7.19 42.40 -31.80
N GLY A 197 -7.63 41.23 -32.29
CA GLY A 197 -8.65 41.09 -33.33
C GLY A 197 -10.07 41.43 -32.87
N GLY A 198 -10.26 41.93 -31.65
CA GLY A 198 -11.56 42.33 -31.11
C GLY A 198 -12.36 41.20 -30.45
N MET A 199 -11.78 39.98 -30.32
CA MET A 199 -12.46 38.91 -29.62
C MET A 199 -12.40 39.13 -28.10
N GLY A 200 -13.59 39.14 -27.48
CA GLY A 200 -13.72 39.26 -26.03
C GLY A 200 -13.37 37.96 -25.29
N ASN A 201 -13.16 38.07 -23.98
CA ASN A 201 -12.88 36.93 -23.09
C ASN A 201 -14.01 35.89 -23.05
N SER A 202 -15.22 36.26 -23.47
CA SER A 202 -16.38 35.37 -23.56
C SER A 202 -16.44 34.57 -24.86
N SER A 203 -15.55 34.84 -25.82
CA SER A 203 -15.48 34.07 -27.07
C SER A 203 -15.03 32.63 -26.76
N PRO A 204 -15.72 31.60 -27.28
CA PRO A 204 -15.34 30.20 -27.08
C PRO A 204 -13.92 29.92 -27.58
N GLU A 205 -13.49 30.60 -28.65
CA GLU A 205 -12.14 30.46 -29.20
C GLU A 205 -11.08 31.00 -28.22
N VAL A 206 -11.32 32.17 -27.61
CA VAL A 206 -10.42 32.73 -26.60
C VAL A 206 -10.39 31.84 -25.36
N GLN A 207 -11.53 31.28 -24.94
CA GLN A 207 -11.61 30.38 -23.78
C GLN A 207 -10.81 29.08 -23.99
N GLN A 208 -10.92 28.46 -25.16
CA GLN A 208 -10.14 27.26 -25.50
C GLN A 208 -8.63 27.54 -25.47
N GLN A 209 -8.18 28.64 -26.10
CA GLN A 209 -6.76 28.98 -26.13
C GLN A 209 -6.21 29.34 -24.74
N VAL A 210 -7.04 29.93 -23.87
CA VAL A 210 -6.70 30.21 -22.47
C VAL A 210 -6.61 28.91 -21.65
N GLN A 211 -7.51 27.94 -21.86
CA GLN A 211 -7.41 26.63 -21.19
C GLN A 211 -6.11 25.92 -21.56
N GLU A 212 -5.73 25.94 -22.84
CA GLU A 212 -4.45 25.37 -23.29
C GLU A 212 -3.25 26.09 -22.68
N LEU A 213 -3.29 27.43 -22.59
CA LEU A 213 -2.25 28.20 -21.91
C LEU A 213 -2.10 27.80 -20.43
N LEU A 214 -3.21 27.58 -19.72
CA LEU A 214 -3.18 27.14 -18.32
C LEU A 214 -2.59 25.74 -18.18
N ARG A 215 -2.92 24.82 -19.11
CA ARG A 215 -2.34 23.48 -19.17
C ARG A 215 -0.82 23.54 -19.37
N LEU A 216 -0.35 24.36 -20.30
CA LEU A 216 1.10 24.53 -20.57
C LEU A 216 1.84 25.15 -19.38
N LYS A 217 1.24 26.13 -18.69
CA LYS A 217 1.81 26.71 -17.46
C LYS A 217 1.94 25.69 -16.33
N ALA A 218 0.92 24.84 -16.14
CA ALA A 218 0.98 23.77 -15.15
C ALA A 218 2.10 22.76 -15.45
N ASN A 219 2.29 22.41 -16.73
CA ASN A 219 3.40 21.55 -17.15
C ASN A 219 4.77 22.20 -16.87
N LEU A 220 4.96 23.47 -17.27
CA LEU A 220 6.20 24.21 -16.98
C LEU A 220 6.50 24.24 -15.47
N GLN A 221 5.48 24.47 -14.64
CA GLN A 221 5.63 24.46 -13.19
C GLN A 221 6.08 23.09 -12.66
N GLN A 222 5.49 22.00 -13.15
CA GLN A 222 5.91 20.64 -12.79
C GLN A 222 7.37 20.36 -13.17
N LEU A 223 7.82 20.83 -14.34
CA LEU A 223 9.21 20.69 -14.78
C LEU A 223 10.17 21.51 -13.90
N LEU A 224 9.78 22.71 -13.49
CA LEU A 224 10.58 23.54 -12.58
C LEU A 224 10.69 22.90 -11.19
N GLU A 225 9.59 22.37 -10.65
CA GLU A 225 9.59 21.65 -9.37
C GLU A 225 10.46 20.38 -9.44
N ALA A 226 10.40 19.65 -10.55
CA ALA A 226 11.27 18.48 -10.79
C ALA A 226 12.75 18.87 -10.88
N ALA A 227 13.09 20.01 -11.48
CA ALA A 227 14.47 20.52 -11.53
C ALA A 227 14.98 20.98 -10.16
N ALA A 228 14.16 21.70 -9.38
CA ALA A 228 14.53 22.18 -8.05
C ALA A 228 14.82 21.06 -7.04
N GLN A 229 14.11 19.92 -7.18
CA GLN A 229 14.35 18.74 -6.34
C GLN A 229 15.73 18.10 -6.60
N GLN A 230 16.40 18.41 -7.72
CA GLN A 230 17.73 17.88 -8.03
C GLN A 230 18.86 18.70 -7.43
N ASP A 231 18.75 20.03 -7.47
CA ASP A 231 19.77 20.92 -6.89
C ASP A 231 19.81 20.83 -5.36
N GLY A 232 18.68 20.53 -4.72
CA GLY A 232 18.59 20.36 -3.26
C GLY A 232 19.17 19.04 -2.73
N GLY A 233 19.44 18.05 -3.59
CA GLY A 233 19.89 16.71 -3.19
C GLY A 233 21.40 16.58 -2.95
N SER A 234 22.21 17.61 -3.25
CA SER A 234 23.67 17.50 -3.30
C SER A 234 24.44 18.31 -2.24
N SER A 235 23.80 18.84 -1.20
CA SER A 235 24.50 19.61 -0.16
C SER A 235 24.03 19.30 1.27
N SER A 236 24.71 18.34 1.90
CA SER A 236 24.80 18.25 3.37
C SER A 236 25.99 19.06 3.88
N SER A 237 25.80 20.36 4.14
CA SER A 237 26.66 21.11 5.06
C SER A 237 25.96 22.34 5.63
N SER A 238 25.64 22.26 6.92
CA SER A 238 25.68 23.33 7.94
C SER A 238 25.26 24.76 7.58
N GLY A 239 24.19 25.25 8.23
CA GLY A 239 23.94 26.69 8.33
C GLY A 239 22.55 27.05 8.85
N SER A 240 22.26 26.75 10.11
CA SER A 240 21.05 27.24 10.79
C SER A 240 21.18 28.74 11.04
N SER A 241 20.33 29.55 10.40
CA SER A 241 20.05 30.92 10.82
C SER A 241 18.54 31.16 10.71
N SER A 242 17.86 30.99 11.84
CA SER A 242 16.44 31.22 12.02
C SER A 242 16.18 32.72 12.16
N THR A 243 15.56 33.33 11.15
CA THR A 243 14.97 34.68 11.28
C THR A 243 13.46 34.51 11.44
N THR A 244 13.00 34.66 12.68
CA THR A 244 11.59 34.65 13.06
C THR A 244 10.97 36.00 12.67
N VAL A 245 9.94 35.97 11.82
CA VAL A 245 9.07 37.12 11.56
C VAL A 245 7.74 36.84 12.27
N GLU A 246 7.51 37.57 13.37
CA GLU A 246 6.22 37.61 14.06
C GLU A 246 5.20 38.33 13.18
N ILE A 247 4.07 37.68 12.89
CA ILE A 247 2.87 38.34 12.40
C ILE A 247 1.76 38.11 13.41
N ASP A 248 1.37 39.24 13.98
CA ASP A 248 0.30 39.51 14.91
C ASP A 248 -1.08 39.20 14.30
N GLY A 249 -2.03 38.77 15.13
CA GLY A 249 -3.45 39.00 14.83
C GLY A 249 -4.38 37.80 14.78
N LYS A 250 -5.15 37.72 15.88
CA LYS A 250 -6.63 37.57 15.89
C LYS A 250 -7.20 36.17 16.13
N ALA A 251 -7.41 35.92 17.42
CA ALA A 251 -8.31 34.93 17.97
C ALA A 251 -9.72 35.06 17.37
N VAL A 252 -10.27 33.92 16.94
CA VAL A 252 -11.70 33.75 16.66
C VAL A 252 -12.22 32.69 17.61
N SER A 253 -13.32 33.07 18.23
CA SER A 253 -14.04 32.46 19.34
C SER A 253 -14.54 31.05 19.09
N GLU A 254 -14.54 30.29 20.19
CA GLU A 254 -15.26 29.05 20.45
C GLU A 254 -16.73 29.13 19.99
N PHE A 255 -17.18 28.06 19.33
CA PHE A 255 -18.60 27.80 19.10
C PHE A 255 -18.90 26.41 19.69
N GLU A 256 -19.42 26.42 20.92
CA GLU A 256 -20.12 25.30 21.52
C GLU A 256 -21.37 25.00 20.68
N SER A 257 -21.58 23.74 20.32
CA SER A 257 -22.88 23.28 19.84
C SER A 257 -23.30 22.06 20.62
N GLU A 258 -24.52 22.19 21.13
CA GLU A 258 -25.18 21.38 22.14
C GLU A 258 -25.46 19.95 21.66
N ALA A 259 -25.36 19.05 22.61
CA ALA A 259 -25.80 17.67 22.51
C ALA A 259 -27.34 17.61 22.44
N VAL A 260 -27.86 16.87 21.47
CA VAL A 260 -29.26 16.42 21.44
C VAL A 260 -29.26 14.91 21.68
N ASP A 261 -29.70 14.55 22.88
CA ASP A 261 -30.14 13.21 23.27
C ASP A 261 -31.50 12.93 22.62
N GLU A 262 -31.62 11.84 21.88
CA GLU A 262 -32.91 11.18 21.71
C GLU A 262 -32.75 9.66 21.70
N ALA A 263 -33.42 9.04 22.66
CA ALA A 263 -33.54 7.61 22.84
C ALA A 263 -34.81 7.11 22.14
N SER A 264 -34.75 5.97 21.47
CA SER A 264 -35.81 4.96 21.66
C SER A 264 -35.49 3.57 21.12
N ALA A 265 -36.09 2.64 21.84
CA ALA A 265 -36.01 1.20 21.78
C ALA A 265 -36.58 0.57 20.50
N GLY A 266 -36.15 -0.67 20.23
CA GLY A 266 -36.78 -1.56 19.25
C GLY A 266 -36.22 -2.97 19.34
N SER A 267 -36.94 -3.82 20.06
CA SER A 267 -36.64 -5.19 20.47
C SER A 267 -36.71 -6.25 19.35
N SER A 268 -36.18 -7.44 19.68
CA SER A 268 -36.63 -8.81 19.28
C SER A 268 -36.50 -9.21 17.79
N SER A 269 -36.22 -10.46 17.37
CA SER A 269 -36.05 -11.77 18.01
C SER A 269 -35.66 -12.80 16.91
N SER A 270 -34.95 -13.87 17.30
CA SER A 270 -35.02 -15.28 16.82
C SER A 270 -35.44 -15.58 15.36
N SER A 271 -34.77 -16.44 14.58
CA SER A 271 -34.76 -17.91 14.79
C SER A 271 -34.18 -18.66 13.57
N SER A 272 -33.63 -19.87 13.82
CA SER A 272 -33.73 -21.13 13.04
C SER A 272 -33.36 -21.15 11.53
N SER A 273 -32.27 -21.79 11.09
CA SER A 273 -32.04 -23.25 10.87
C SER A 273 -32.43 -23.76 9.47
N SER A 274 -31.49 -24.46 8.82
CA SER A 274 -31.59 -25.58 7.84
C SER A 274 -30.50 -25.41 6.77
N SER A 275 -29.44 -26.23 6.71
CA SER A 275 -29.35 -27.63 6.25
C SER A 275 -29.91 -27.87 4.86
N SER A 276 -29.04 -27.92 3.85
CA SER A 276 -29.17 -28.88 2.75
C SER A 276 -27.85 -29.05 2.01
N SER A 277 -27.36 -30.29 2.14
CA SER A 277 -26.38 -30.95 1.30
C SER A 277 -26.87 -31.09 -0.13
N SER A 278 -26.00 -30.84 -1.11
CA SER A 278 -26.07 -31.55 -2.39
C SER A 278 -24.66 -31.74 -2.95
N SER A 279 -24.28 -33.01 -2.98
CA SER A 279 -23.15 -33.60 -3.67
C SER A 279 -23.48 -33.75 -5.14
N SER A 280 -22.64 -33.23 -6.04
CA SER A 280 -22.61 -33.61 -7.44
C SER A 280 -21.17 -33.76 -7.92
N SER A 281 -20.77 -35.03 -8.00
CA SER A 281 -19.61 -35.53 -8.69
C SER A 281 -19.77 -35.32 -10.20
N SER A 282 -18.85 -34.59 -10.82
CA SER A 282 -18.63 -34.65 -12.27
C SER A 282 -17.13 -34.82 -12.54
N SER A 283 -16.83 -35.96 -13.13
CA SER A 283 -15.54 -36.40 -13.64
C SER A 283 -15.34 -35.86 -15.05
N SER A 284 -14.25 -35.14 -15.29
CA SER A 284 -13.79 -34.81 -16.65
C SER A 284 -12.27 -34.87 -16.76
N SER A 285 -11.82 -35.93 -17.42
CA SER A 285 -10.72 -36.00 -18.40
C SER A 285 -9.58 -34.99 -18.27
N SER A 286 -8.49 -35.45 -17.67
CA SER A 286 -7.15 -34.87 -17.77
C SER A 286 -6.52 -35.13 -19.15
N SER A 287 -6.45 -34.11 -19.99
CA SER A 287 -5.58 -34.08 -21.18
C SER A 287 -4.19 -33.59 -20.76
N SER A 288 -3.21 -34.51 -20.76
CA SER A 288 -1.81 -34.23 -20.47
C SER A 288 -1.13 -33.52 -21.65
N SER A 289 -1.04 -32.19 -21.58
CA SER A 289 -0.14 -31.40 -22.42
C SER A 289 1.22 -31.30 -21.74
N SER A 290 2.16 -32.09 -22.25
CA SER A 290 3.59 -32.03 -21.91
C SER A 290 4.18 -30.71 -22.39
N SER A 291 4.12 -29.69 -21.54
CA SER A 291 4.90 -28.47 -21.70
C SER A 291 6.28 -28.71 -21.09
N SER A 292 7.28 -28.67 -21.95
CA SER A 292 8.70 -28.68 -21.59
C SER A 292 9.02 -27.43 -20.79
N SER A 293 8.87 -27.53 -19.47
CA SER A 293 9.34 -26.52 -18.52
C SER A 293 10.85 -26.55 -18.49
N SER A 294 11.46 -25.63 -19.22
CA SER A 294 12.86 -25.26 -19.05
C SER A 294 13.04 -24.81 -17.60
N SER A 295 13.53 -25.74 -16.78
CA SER A 295 13.91 -25.58 -15.37
C SER A 295 15.13 -24.67 -15.28
N SER A 296 14.92 -23.40 -15.60
CA SER A 296 15.82 -22.33 -15.16
C SER A 296 15.67 -22.27 -13.66
N SER A 297 16.52 -23.02 -12.95
CA SER A 297 16.69 -22.93 -11.51
C SER A 297 17.02 -21.48 -11.21
N ARG A 298 15.99 -20.69 -10.89
CA ARG A 298 16.09 -19.28 -10.54
C ARG A 298 17.00 -19.23 -9.32
N ARG A 299 18.28 -18.94 -9.57
CA ARG A 299 19.32 -18.86 -8.56
C ARG A 299 18.89 -17.71 -7.64
N GLN A 300 18.34 -18.04 -6.49
CA GLN A 300 17.94 -17.05 -5.49
C GLN A 300 19.16 -16.17 -5.23
N GLN A 301 19.02 -14.86 -5.45
CA GLN A 301 20.06 -13.92 -5.12
C GLN A 301 20.32 -14.03 -3.61
N ALA A 302 21.57 -14.30 -3.25
CA ALA A 302 21.97 -14.32 -1.86
C ALA A 302 21.75 -12.92 -1.28
N LEU A 303 21.11 -12.83 -0.12
CA LEU A 303 21.17 -11.61 0.68
C LEU A 303 22.55 -11.51 1.32
N ASP A 304 23.11 -10.30 1.28
CA ASP A 304 24.26 -9.94 2.09
C ASP A 304 23.90 -10.07 3.58
N GLU A 305 24.88 -10.45 4.41
CA GLU A 305 24.64 -10.73 5.83
C GLU A 305 24.13 -9.50 6.58
N ASP A 306 24.51 -8.30 6.13
CA ASP A 306 24.13 -7.02 6.71
C ASP A 306 22.87 -6.42 6.09
N HIS A 307 22.28 -7.07 5.07
CA HIS A 307 21.09 -6.52 4.41
C HIS A 307 19.92 -6.44 5.40
N PRO A 308 19.12 -5.35 5.44
CA PRO A 308 18.03 -5.22 6.41
C PRO A 308 17.02 -6.37 6.36
N PHE A 309 16.74 -6.92 5.18
CA PHE A 309 15.87 -8.11 5.06
C PHE A 309 16.48 -9.38 5.66
N ALA A 310 17.80 -9.45 5.86
CA ALA A 310 18.46 -10.55 6.55
C ALA A 310 18.44 -10.37 8.08
N THR A 311 18.54 -9.14 8.58
CA THR A 311 18.83 -8.86 10.00
C THR A 311 17.65 -8.28 10.79
N SER A 312 16.77 -7.51 10.14
CA SER A 312 15.76 -6.69 10.81
C SER A 312 14.47 -7.46 11.07
N ALA A 313 13.76 -7.06 12.13
CA ALA A 313 12.43 -7.57 12.39
C ALA A 313 11.41 -7.00 11.39
N ILE A 314 10.34 -7.73 11.07
CA ILE A 314 9.39 -7.30 10.03
C ILE A 314 8.75 -5.94 10.31
N TRP A 315 8.57 -5.55 11.57
CA TRP A 315 8.03 -4.23 11.95
C TRP A 315 9.00 -3.07 11.67
N GLN A 316 10.27 -3.37 11.42
CA GLN A 316 11.30 -2.45 10.96
C GLN A 316 11.45 -2.42 9.44
N LEU A 317 10.92 -3.42 8.74
CA LEU A 317 10.99 -3.46 7.29
C LEU A 317 9.88 -2.61 6.68
N PRO A 318 10.18 -1.79 5.66
CA PRO A 318 9.13 -1.10 4.94
C PRO A 318 8.20 -2.12 4.31
N MET A 319 6.96 -1.72 4.12
CA MET A 319 6.00 -2.56 3.42
C MET A 319 6.27 -2.50 1.94
N LEU A 320 5.86 -3.57 1.27
CA LEU A 320 5.87 -3.67 -0.18
C LEU A 320 4.43 -4.00 -0.61
N PRO A 321 3.48 -3.05 -0.45
CA PRO A 321 2.07 -3.32 -0.64
C PRO A 321 1.67 -3.24 -2.12
N LEU A 322 0.78 -4.14 -2.52
CA LEU A 322 -0.05 -4.05 -3.71
C LEU A 322 -1.49 -3.89 -3.26
N PHE A 323 -2.25 -3.01 -3.92
CA PHE A 323 -3.63 -2.71 -3.58
C PHE A 323 -4.55 -3.14 -4.72
N PHE A 324 -5.65 -3.83 -4.38
CA PHE A 324 -6.67 -4.24 -5.33
C PHE A 324 -8.07 -3.94 -4.80
N GLU A 325 -8.86 -3.17 -5.54
CA GLU A 325 -10.26 -2.87 -5.23
C GLU A 325 -11.19 -3.85 -5.94
N ALA A 326 -12.16 -4.38 -5.21
CA ALA A 326 -13.19 -5.26 -5.76
C ALA A 326 -14.44 -5.30 -4.87
N ASP A 327 -15.55 -5.86 -5.37
CA ASP A 327 -16.68 -6.20 -4.50
C ASP A 327 -16.28 -7.28 -3.48
N ARG A 328 -17.07 -7.42 -2.41
CA ARG A 328 -16.79 -8.32 -1.28
C ARG A 328 -16.62 -9.79 -1.68
N THR A 329 -17.34 -10.26 -2.69
CA THR A 329 -17.24 -11.65 -3.16
C THR A 329 -15.94 -11.84 -3.91
N THR A 330 -15.66 -10.94 -4.86
CA THR A 330 -14.44 -10.94 -5.66
C THR A 330 -13.19 -10.78 -4.79
N ALA A 331 -13.19 -9.88 -3.81
CA ALA A 331 -12.07 -9.67 -2.89
C ALA A 331 -11.71 -10.95 -2.10
N LYS A 332 -12.71 -11.71 -1.64
CA LYS A 332 -12.50 -12.98 -0.93
C LYS A 332 -11.97 -14.07 -1.85
N VAL A 333 -12.50 -14.17 -3.07
CA VAL A 333 -12.01 -15.13 -4.09
C VAL A 333 -10.56 -14.81 -4.42
N LEU A 334 -10.26 -13.54 -4.73
CA LEU A 334 -8.92 -13.06 -5.04
C LEU A 334 -7.94 -13.37 -3.90
N ALA A 335 -8.27 -13.02 -2.65
CA ALA A 335 -7.38 -13.29 -1.51
C ALA A 335 -7.08 -14.79 -1.31
N LYS A 336 -8.08 -15.66 -1.51
CA LYS A 336 -7.91 -17.12 -1.44
C LYS A 336 -7.00 -17.63 -2.57
N THR A 337 -7.23 -17.16 -3.79
CA THR A 337 -6.42 -17.52 -4.96
C THR A 337 -4.97 -17.05 -4.78
N LEU A 338 -4.75 -15.79 -4.38
CA LEU A 338 -3.43 -15.24 -4.08
C LEU A 338 -2.68 -16.08 -3.04
N CYS A 339 -3.35 -16.46 -1.94
CA CYS A 339 -2.74 -17.30 -0.91
C CYS A 339 -2.28 -18.66 -1.46
N THR A 340 -3.06 -19.26 -2.36
CA THR A 340 -2.76 -20.59 -2.94
C THR A 340 -1.64 -20.50 -3.96
N GLU A 341 -1.74 -19.55 -4.89
CA GLU A 341 -0.82 -19.41 -6.02
C GLU A 341 0.55 -18.85 -5.60
N LEU A 342 0.60 -17.88 -4.67
CA LEU A 342 1.89 -17.37 -4.17
C LEU A 342 2.66 -18.44 -3.39
N ALA A 343 1.95 -19.32 -2.67
CA ALA A 343 2.56 -20.46 -1.99
C ALA A 343 3.07 -21.51 -3.00
N ALA A 344 2.27 -21.80 -4.04
CA ALA A 344 2.62 -22.77 -5.08
C ALA A 344 3.79 -22.32 -5.97
N ALA A 345 3.88 -21.01 -6.26
CA ALA A 345 4.93 -20.43 -7.08
C ALA A 345 6.33 -20.49 -6.43
N GLY A 346 6.46 -21.01 -5.21
CA GLY A 346 7.76 -21.17 -4.55
C GLY A 346 8.46 -19.84 -4.28
N VAL A 347 7.70 -18.73 -4.24
CA VAL A 347 8.22 -17.40 -3.89
C VAL A 347 8.64 -17.35 -2.42
N ALA A 348 8.26 -18.35 -1.62
CA ALA A 348 8.80 -18.55 -0.29
C ALA A 348 10.31 -18.87 -0.37
N VAL A 349 11.13 -18.01 0.22
CA VAL A 349 12.57 -18.29 0.45
C VAL A 349 12.67 -19.61 1.20
N SER A 350 13.48 -20.55 0.69
CA SER A 350 13.68 -21.86 1.30
C SER A 350 14.01 -21.68 2.78
N ARG A 351 13.27 -22.38 3.66
CA ARG A 351 13.53 -22.35 5.10
C ARG A 351 14.86 -22.97 5.45
#